data_AF-A0A2Z6NP66-F1
#
_entry.id   AF-A0A2Z6NP66-F1
#
_cell.length_a   1.000
_cell.length_b   1.000
_cell.length_c   1.000
_cell.angle_alpha   90.00
_cell.angle_beta   90.00
_cell.angle_gamma   90.00
#
_symmetry.space_group_name_H-M   'P 1'
#
loop_
_entity.id
_entity.type
_entity.pdbx_description
1 polymer ?
#
loop_
_entity_poly.entity_id
_entity_poly.type
_entity_poly.pdbx_seq_one_letter_code
_entity_poly.pdbx_strand_id
1 'polypeptide(L)'
;MATTSFSSLQIAMSRSCIPSSQKFADVSTVVLGSKSKAGSWSKLASACHVASVQPFQRSFTSSSAKSVKIVTKATSESNETSPISGLPINLKGKRAFIAGVADDNGYGWAIAKSLAAAGAEILLGTWVPALNIFESSLRRGKFDESRVLPDGSLMEITKVYPLDAVFDNYEDVPEDIKTNKRYAGSSKWTVKEVAESVKEDFGSIDILVHSLANGPEVTKPLLETSRNGYLAALSASSGSSLSLTYIASERIIPGYGGGMSSAKAALESDTRVLAFEAGRKRKIRVNTISAEEVGNAAAFLSSPLASAITGTVLYVDNGLNAMGVGVDSPIFKDLDLPKEQH
;
A
#
# COMPACT_ATOMS: atom_id res chain seq x y z
N MET A 1 -41.48 -42.86 40.07
CA MET A 1 -40.05 -42.62 40.32
C MET A 1 -39.63 -41.45 39.46
N ALA A 2 -39.52 -40.27 40.06
CA ALA A 2 -39.14 -39.03 39.38
C ALA A 2 -38.44 -38.13 40.41
N THR A 3 -37.63 -37.21 39.89
CA THR A 3 -36.89 -36.12 40.54
C THR A 3 -35.48 -36.45 41.02
N THR A 4 -34.49 -36.07 40.21
CA THR A 4 -33.13 -35.75 40.68
C THR A 4 -32.67 -34.42 40.08
N SER A 5 -32.53 -33.48 41.02
CA SER A 5 -31.92 -32.15 41.05
C SER A 5 -30.91 -31.76 39.97
N PHE A 6 -31.09 -30.56 39.41
CA PHE A 6 -30.08 -29.78 38.69
C PHE A 6 -29.23 -28.99 39.70
N SER A 7 -27.90 -29.16 39.63
CA SER A 7 -26.91 -28.37 40.38
C SER A 7 -26.43 -27.20 39.51
N SER A 8 -26.73 -25.98 39.96
CA SER A 8 -26.25 -24.71 39.42
C SER A 8 -24.83 -24.41 39.89
N LEU A 9 -23.85 -24.42 38.98
CA LEU A 9 -22.52 -23.86 39.23
C LEU A 9 -22.54 -22.36 38.89
N GLN A 10 -22.38 -21.51 39.91
CA GLN A 10 -22.14 -20.08 39.71
C GLN A 10 -20.68 -19.81 39.34
N ILE A 11 -20.48 -19.10 38.23
CA ILE A 11 -19.18 -18.55 37.80
C ILE A 11 -18.94 -17.27 38.60
N ALA A 12 -17.93 -17.29 39.46
CA ALA A 12 -17.45 -16.11 40.17
C ALA A 12 -16.67 -15.21 39.21
N MET A 13 -17.18 -13.99 38.98
CA MET A 13 -16.44 -12.92 38.29
C MET A 13 -15.57 -12.15 39.29
N SER A 14 -14.26 -12.23 39.15
CA SER A 14 -13.31 -11.38 39.86
C SER A 14 -13.21 -10.02 39.17
N ARG A 15 -13.69 -8.96 39.84
CA ARG A 15 -13.42 -7.56 39.46
C ARG A 15 -12.06 -7.15 40.03
N SER A 16 -11.14 -6.70 39.17
CA SER A 16 -9.90 -6.08 39.59
C SER A 16 -10.15 -4.62 39.98
N CYS A 17 -9.99 -4.30 41.26
CA CYS A 17 -10.04 -2.94 41.79
C CYS A 17 -8.66 -2.27 41.71
N ILE A 18 -8.64 -1.06 41.16
CA ILE A 18 -7.50 -0.13 41.09
C ILE A 18 -7.40 0.60 42.44
N PRO A 19 -6.22 0.73 43.08
CA PRO A 19 -6.04 1.65 44.19
C PRO A 19 -5.60 3.04 43.68
N SER A 20 -6.44 4.05 43.93
CA SER A 20 -6.13 5.47 43.76
C SER A 20 -5.37 6.00 44.98
N SER A 21 -4.14 6.48 44.81
CA SER A 21 -3.47 7.30 45.83
C SER A 21 -3.65 8.78 45.51
N GLN A 22 -4.52 9.47 46.24
CA GLN A 22 -4.61 10.93 46.26
C GLN A 22 -3.54 11.47 47.22
N LYS A 23 -2.64 12.32 46.74
CA LYS A 23 -1.88 13.26 47.58
C LYS A 23 -2.38 14.67 47.27
N PHE A 24 -3.11 15.24 48.23
CA PHE A 24 -3.42 16.66 48.27
C PHE A 24 -2.15 17.42 48.67
N ALA A 25 -1.79 18.45 47.90
CA ALA A 25 -0.83 19.47 48.31
C ALA A 25 -1.57 20.79 48.38
N ASP A 26 -1.48 21.44 49.54
CA ASP A 26 -2.11 22.70 49.90
C ASP A 26 -1.80 23.82 48.91
N VAL A 27 -2.86 24.51 48.46
CA VAL A 27 -2.77 25.79 47.75
C VAL A 27 -3.07 26.88 48.76
N SER A 28 -2.06 27.70 49.09
CA SER A 28 -2.24 28.87 49.94
C SER A 28 -2.89 30.02 49.17
N THR A 29 -3.95 30.57 49.76
CA THR A 29 -4.77 31.68 49.27
C THR A 29 -4.01 33.01 49.38
N VAL A 30 -3.88 33.74 48.28
CA VAL A 30 -3.58 35.19 48.32
C VAL A 30 -4.81 35.93 47.84
N VAL A 31 -5.44 36.65 48.77
CA VAL A 31 -6.55 37.57 48.54
C VAL A 31 -5.95 38.92 48.15
N LEU A 32 -6.27 39.42 46.95
CA LEU A 32 -6.19 40.84 46.64
C LEU A 32 -7.52 41.29 46.03
N GLY A 33 -8.27 42.07 46.80
CA GLY A 33 -9.55 42.61 46.38
C GLY A 33 -9.40 43.94 45.64
N SER A 34 -10.27 44.15 44.65
CA SER A 34 -10.84 45.46 44.34
C SER A 34 -12.19 45.29 43.63
N LYS A 35 -13.20 46.01 44.14
CA LYS A 35 -14.56 46.09 43.59
C LYS A 35 -14.58 47.12 42.45
N SER A 36 -15.34 46.87 41.37
CA SER A 36 -16.57 47.65 41.08
C SER A 36 -17.21 47.39 39.69
N LYS A 37 -18.54 47.21 39.75
CA LYS A 37 -19.64 47.60 38.85
C LYS A 37 -19.79 47.03 37.41
N ALA A 38 -20.77 46.13 37.34
CA ALA A 38 -21.70 45.73 36.29
C ALA A 38 -21.81 46.55 34.97
N GLY A 39 -21.96 45.81 33.86
CA GLY A 39 -22.50 46.28 32.59
C GLY A 39 -22.64 45.18 31.51
N SER A 40 -23.85 44.63 31.38
CA SER A 40 -24.51 44.00 30.22
C SER A 40 -23.78 43.01 29.29
N TRP A 41 -24.36 41.80 29.16
CA TRP A 41 -24.00 40.74 28.22
C TRP A 41 -24.48 40.99 26.78
N SER A 42 -23.59 40.84 25.79
CA SER A 42 -23.86 40.11 24.54
C SER A 42 -22.57 39.90 23.71
N LYS A 43 -22.51 38.76 23.00
CA LYS A 43 -21.46 38.26 22.08
C LYS A 43 -20.35 37.41 22.71
N LEU A 44 -20.58 36.09 22.70
CA LEU A 44 -19.53 35.08 22.81
C LEU A 44 -18.85 34.95 21.44
N ALA A 45 -17.61 35.44 21.34
CA ALA A 45 -16.67 35.11 20.27
C ALA A 45 -15.65 34.09 20.80
N SER A 46 -15.38 33.08 19.98
CA SER A 46 -14.47 31.96 20.22
C SER A 46 -13.03 32.44 20.50
N ALA A 47 -12.43 31.97 21.59
CA ALA A 47 -11.05 32.27 21.96
C ALA A 47 -10.11 31.16 21.46
N CYS A 48 -9.33 31.46 20.44
CA CYS A 48 -8.12 30.72 20.08
C CYS A 48 -6.94 31.29 20.88
N HIS A 49 -6.43 30.53 21.84
CA HIS A 49 -5.17 30.83 22.52
C HIS A 49 -3.99 30.52 21.59
N VAL A 50 -3.39 31.57 21.02
CA VAL A 50 -2.06 31.51 20.40
C VAL A 50 -1.04 31.79 21.50
N ALA A 51 -0.20 30.79 21.79
CA ALA A 51 0.95 30.95 22.67
C ALA A 51 2.03 31.81 21.97
N SER A 52 2.35 32.95 22.58
CA SER A 52 3.45 33.84 22.17
C SER A 52 4.79 33.23 22.55
N VAL A 53 5.59 32.81 21.57
CA VAL A 53 7.01 32.46 21.77
C VAL A 53 7.87 33.65 21.34
N GLN A 54 8.63 34.23 22.27
CA GLN A 54 9.59 35.30 21.99
C GLN A 54 10.74 34.78 21.09
N PRO A 55 11.20 35.55 20.09
CA PRO A 55 12.33 35.14 19.27
C PRO A 55 13.66 35.46 19.96
N PHE A 56 14.44 34.43 20.25
CA PHE A 56 15.84 34.54 20.67
C PHE A 56 16.70 34.66 19.40
N GLN A 57 17.15 35.87 19.07
CA GLN A 57 18.07 36.11 17.94
C GLN A 57 19.47 35.59 18.29
N ARG A 58 19.96 34.57 17.58
CA ARG A 58 21.37 34.19 17.50
C ARG A 58 21.90 34.56 16.12
N SER A 59 22.88 35.46 16.05
CA SER A 59 23.57 35.81 14.81
C SER A 59 24.42 34.62 14.34
N PHE A 60 24.16 34.10 13.15
CA PHE A 60 25.07 33.19 12.48
C PHE A 60 26.04 34.00 11.61
N THR A 61 27.33 33.95 11.92
CA THR A 61 28.39 34.44 11.04
C THR A 61 28.69 33.37 9.98
N SER A 62 28.48 33.69 8.71
CA SER A 62 28.84 32.79 7.61
C SER A 62 30.35 32.85 7.36
N SER A 63 31.04 31.72 7.43
CA SER A 63 32.40 31.58 6.91
C SER A 63 32.36 30.96 5.51
N SER A 64 33.09 31.55 4.57
CA SER A 64 33.16 31.13 3.18
C SER A 64 33.99 29.85 3.04
N ALA A 65 33.35 28.72 2.75
CA ALA A 65 34.03 27.48 2.38
C ALA A 65 34.37 27.48 0.88
N LYS A 66 35.66 27.32 0.54
CA LYS A 66 36.13 27.18 -0.84
C LYS A 66 35.69 25.81 -1.39
N SER A 67 34.92 25.81 -2.48
CA SER A 67 34.58 24.58 -3.19
C SER A 67 35.78 24.12 -4.04
N VAL A 68 36.27 22.91 -3.76
CA VAL A 68 37.25 22.22 -4.62
C VAL A 68 36.46 21.41 -5.64
N LYS A 69 36.59 21.78 -6.91
CA LYS A 69 35.92 21.13 -8.03
C LYS A 69 36.72 19.89 -8.44
N ILE A 70 36.34 18.72 -7.92
CA ILE A 70 36.85 17.43 -8.43
C ILE A 70 35.93 17.01 -9.58
N VAL A 71 36.48 17.03 -10.80
CA VAL A 71 35.81 16.54 -12.01
C VAL A 71 36.22 15.08 -12.21
N THR A 72 35.31 14.15 -11.92
CA THR A 72 35.49 12.75 -12.32
C THR A 72 34.95 12.58 -13.73
N LYS A 73 35.83 12.46 -14.72
CA LYS A 73 35.48 12.19 -16.11
C LYS A 73 35.24 10.68 -16.26
N ALA A 74 33.98 10.26 -16.39
CA ALA A 74 33.65 8.90 -16.79
C ALA A 74 33.78 8.78 -18.32
N THR A 75 34.75 7.99 -18.78
CA THR A 75 34.90 7.62 -20.19
C THR A 75 34.06 6.38 -20.48
N SER A 76 33.09 6.48 -21.38
CA SER A 76 32.39 5.34 -21.96
C SER A 76 33.17 4.84 -23.17
N GLU A 77 33.87 3.71 -23.03
CA GLU A 77 34.31 2.93 -24.18
C GLU A 77 33.20 1.98 -24.64
N SER A 78 33.13 1.80 -25.94
CA SER A 78 32.09 1.06 -26.65
C SER A 78 32.63 -0.26 -27.19
N ASN A 79 31.76 -1.27 -27.19
CA ASN A 79 31.85 -2.61 -27.78
C ASN A 79 32.79 -3.64 -27.14
N GLU A 80 32.19 -4.64 -26.46
CA GLU A 80 32.33 -6.08 -26.75
C GLU A 80 31.21 -6.88 -26.06
N THR A 81 30.67 -7.88 -26.78
CA THR A 81 29.62 -8.83 -26.34
C THR A 81 30.16 -9.84 -25.31
N SER A 82 30.41 -9.34 -24.11
CA SER A 82 30.49 -10.15 -22.88
C SER A 82 29.26 -9.83 -22.03
N PRO A 83 28.69 -10.79 -21.26
CA PRO A 83 27.61 -10.46 -20.35
C PRO A 83 28.13 -9.40 -19.40
N ILE A 84 27.52 -8.20 -19.45
CA ILE A 84 27.92 -7.06 -18.62
C ILE A 84 28.05 -7.59 -17.19
N SER A 85 29.26 -7.48 -16.63
CA SER A 85 29.54 -7.83 -15.23
C SER A 85 28.89 -6.79 -14.31
N GLY A 86 27.56 -6.72 -14.36
CA GLY A 86 26.74 -5.84 -13.54
C GLY A 86 26.34 -6.52 -12.23
N LEU A 87 25.55 -5.81 -11.43
CA LEU A 87 24.88 -6.34 -10.25
C LEU A 87 23.47 -6.82 -10.66
N PRO A 88 23.28 -8.08 -11.13
CA PRO A 88 21.99 -8.50 -11.65
C PRO A 88 20.97 -8.63 -10.53
N ILE A 89 19.73 -8.20 -10.80
CA ILE A 89 18.58 -8.64 -10.02
C ILE A 89 18.36 -10.12 -10.35
N ASN A 90 18.78 -11.00 -9.44
CA ASN A 90 18.66 -12.45 -9.62
C ASN A 90 17.59 -13.03 -8.69
N LEU A 91 16.52 -13.52 -9.29
CA LEU A 91 15.41 -14.20 -8.64
C LEU A 91 15.29 -15.67 -9.10
N LYS A 92 16.35 -16.24 -9.70
CA LYS A 92 16.35 -17.67 -10.08
C LYS A 92 16.10 -18.56 -8.86
N GLY A 93 15.21 -19.53 -9.04
CA GLY A 93 14.78 -20.44 -7.97
C GLY A 93 13.85 -19.79 -6.94
N LYS A 94 13.40 -18.55 -7.16
CA LYS A 94 12.38 -17.89 -6.36
C LYS A 94 11.02 -18.04 -7.02
N ARG A 95 9.98 -18.17 -6.21
CA ARG A 95 8.61 -18.26 -6.67
C ARG A 95 7.79 -17.05 -6.24
N ALA A 96 7.10 -16.44 -7.19
CA ALA A 96 6.25 -15.28 -6.96
C ALA A 96 4.77 -15.64 -7.17
N PHE A 97 3.94 -15.24 -6.22
CA PHE A 97 2.48 -15.23 -6.39
C PHE A 97 2.02 -13.78 -6.58
N ILE A 98 1.41 -13.47 -7.72
CA ILE A 98 0.90 -12.14 -8.06
C ILE A 98 -0.63 -12.17 -8.08
N ALA A 99 -1.24 -11.59 -7.05
CA ALA A 99 -2.68 -11.43 -6.95
C ALA A 99 -3.13 -10.19 -7.73
N GLY A 100 -4.14 -10.34 -8.61
CA GLY A 100 -4.74 -9.22 -9.34
C GLY A 100 -4.32 -9.09 -10.80
N VAL A 101 -4.08 -10.20 -11.50
CA VAL A 101 -3.79 -10.18 -12.94
C VAL A 101 -4.98 -10.71 -13.72
N ALA A 102 -5.58 -9.89 -14.58
CA ALA A 102 -6.75 -10.23 -15.39
C ALA A 102 -6.56 -9.99 -16.90
N ASP A 103 -5.52 -9.25 -17.27
CA ASP A 103 -5.09 -8.95 -18.64
C ASP A 103 -3.61 -8.51 -18.64
N ASP A 104 -3.12 -8.05 -19.78
CA ASP A 104 -1.74 -7.59 -20.00
C ASP A 104 -1.52 -6.07 -19.91
N ASN A 105 -2.54 -5.31 -19.49
CA ASN A 105 -2.48 -3.84 -19.43
C ASN A 105 -2.17 -3.32 -18.02
N GLY A 106 -2.42 -4.13 -16.97
CA GLY A 106 -2.27 -3.73 -15.58
C GLY A 106 -0.84 -3.81 -15.03
N TYR A 107 -0.60 -3.16 -13.89
CA TYR A 107 0.68 -3.23 -13.19
C TYR A 107 1.06 -4.64 -12.75
N GLY A 108 0.08 -5.49 -12.39
CA GLY A 108 0.35 -6.87 -12.00
C GLY A 108 1.03 -7.66 -13.12
N TRP A 109 0.67 -7.41 -14.38
CA TRP A 109 1.32 -7.99 -15.55
C TRP A 109 2.75 -7.47 -15.73
N ALA A 110 2.95 -6.15 -15.64
CA ALA A 110 4.27 -5.54 -15.74
C ALA A 110 5.24 -6.04 -14.64
N ILE A 111 4.74 -6.23 -13.42
CA ILE A 111 5.50 -6.82 -12.31
C ILE A 111 5.81 -8.28 -12.59
N ALA A 112 4.84 -9.09 -13.00
CA ALA A 112 5.07 -10.49 -13.35
C ALA A 112 6.16 -10.63 -14.43
N LYS A 113 6.11 -9.80 -15.47
CA LYS A 113 7.10 -9.75 -16.54
C LYS A 113 8.50 -9.41 -16.03
N SER A 114 8.62 -8.44 -15.12
CA SER A 114 9.90 -8.02 -14.55
C SER A 114 10.48 -9.07 -13.61
N LEU A 115 9.63 -9.75 -12.82
CA LEU A 115 10.04 -10.86 -11.96
C LEU A 115 10.47 -12.07 -12.79
N ALA A 116 9.76 -12.38 -13.88
CA ALA A 116 10.12 -13.45 -14.81
C ALA A 116 11.46 -13.16 -15.52
N ALA A 117 11.68 -11.92 -15.97
CA ALA A 117 12.95 -11.49 -16.56
C ALA A 117 14.13 -11.64 -15.57
N ALA A 118 13.87 -11.46 -14.27
CA ALA A 118 14.86 -11.71 -13.20
C ALA A 118 15.02 -13.21 -12.85
N GLY A 119 14.23 -14.10 -13.46
CA GLY A 119 14.31 -15.56 -13.32
C GLY A 119 13.36 -16.18 -12.29
N ALA A 120 12.38 -15.44 -11.78
CA ALA A 120 11.39 -15.98 -10.85
C ALA A 120 10.35 -16.86 -11.58
N GLU A 121 9.89 -17.91 -10.88
CA GLU A 121 8.73 -18.71 -11.28
C GLU A 121 7.43 -17.95 -10.96
N ILE A 122 6.48 -17.92 -11.91
CA ILE A 122 5.32 -17.02 -11.86
C ILE A 122 4.02 -17.79 -11.63
N LEU A 123 3.37 -17.51 -10.49
CA LEU A 123 2.00 -17.91 -10.17
C LEU A 123 1.10 -16.67 -10.20
N LEU A 124 -0.08 -16.78 -10.82
CA LEU A 124 -1.04 -15.68 -10.91
C LEU A 124 -2.31 -15.99 -10.13
N GLY A 125 -2.83 -15.01 -9.41
CA GLY A 125 -4.19 -15.00 -8.87
C GLY A 125 -5.07 -14.11 -9.73
N THR A 126 -6.05 -14.70 -10.42
CA THR A 126 -6.95 -14.00 -11.35
C THR A 126 -8.36 -13.97 -10.80
N TRP A 127 -9.01 -12.81 -10.88
CA TRP A 127 -10.39 -12.64 -10.41
C TRP A 127 -11.34 -13.61 -11.11
N VAL A 128 -12.15 -14.33 -10.34
CA VAL A 128 -12.99 -15.43 -10.84
C VAL A 128 -13.85 -15.03 -12.06
N PRO A 129 -14.57 -13.89 -12.05
CA PRO A 129 -15.27 -13.37 -13.22
C PRO A 129 -14.44 -13.12 -14.49
N ALA A 130 -13.14 -12.86 -14.36
CA ALA A 130 -12.23 -12.60 -15.48
C ALA A 130 -11.46 -13.85 -15.94
N LEU A 131 -11.41 -14.90 -15.12
CA LEU A 131 -10.57 -16.08 -15.29
C LEU A 131 -10.70 -16.72 -16.68
N ASN A 132 -11.93 -17.04 -17.11
CA ASN A 132 -12.16 -17.72 -18.38
C ASN A 132 -11.68 -16.91 -19.59
N ILE A 133 -11.85 -15.59 -19.55
CA ILE A 133 -11.43 -14.69 -20.63
C ILE A 133 -9.92 -14.56 -20.64
N PHE A 134 -9.30 -14.43 -19.47
CA PHE A 134 -7.86 -14.36 -19.30
C PHE A 134 -7.19 -15.64 -19.83
N GLU A 135 -7.60 -16.81 -19.34
CA GLU A 135 -7.02 -18.08 -19.76
C GLU A 135 -7.27 -18.38 -21.24
N SER A 136 -8.47 -18.07 -21.76
CA SER A 136 -8.77 -18.23 -23.18
C SER A 136 -7.88 -17.35 -24.04
N SER A 137 -7.65 -16.10 -23.63
CA SER A 137 -6.78 -15.15 -24.33
C SER A 137 -5.31 -15.60 -24.29
N LEU A 138 -4.85 -16.09 -23.13
CA LEU A 138 -3.51 -16.65 -22.96
C LEU A 138 -3.29 -17.89 -23.85
N ARG A 139 -4.22 -18.86 -23.83
CA ARG A 139 -4.14 -20.08 -24.68
C ARG A 139 -4.18 -19.76 -26.18
N ARG A 140 -4.85 -18.68 -26.57
CA ARG A 140 -4.96 -18.23 -27.97
C ARG A 140 -3.76 -17.40 -28.43
N GLY A 141 -2.76 -17.18 -27.58
CA GLY A 141 -1.58 -16.39 -27.90
C GLY A 141 -1.83 -14.88 -27.98
N LYS A 142 -2.96 -14.38 -27.47
CA LYS A 142 -3.25 -12.93 -27.50
C LYS A 142 -2.25 -12.09 -26.70
N PHE A 143 -1.58 -12.72 -25.73
CA PHE A 143 -0.59 -12.08 -24.88
C PHE A 143 0.85 -12.39 -25.30
N ASP A 144 1.08 -13.08 -26.43
CA ASP A 144 2.44 -13.52 -26.78
C ASP A 144 3.39 -12.34 -27.01
N GLU A 145 2.92 -11.27 -27.65
CA GLU A 145 3.70 -10.04 -27.80
C GLU A 145 4.03 -9.39 -26.45
N SER A 146 3.05 -9.29 -25.55
CA SER A 146 3.25 -8.70 -24.23
C SER A 146 4.09 -9.57 -23.29
N ARG A 147 4.18 -10.88 -23.55
CA ARG A 147 5.03 -11.85 -22.83
C ARG A 147 6.52 -11.79 -23.22
N VAL A 148 6.89 -11.16 -24.33
CA VAL A 148 8.30 -11.11 -24.78
C VAL A 148 9.17 -10.43 -23.72
N LEU A 149 10.13 -11.17 -23.16
CA LEU A 149 11.11 -10.72 -22.19
C LEU A 149 12.31 -10.02 -22.86
N PRO A 150 13.14 -9.28 -22.11
CA PRO A 150 14.31 -8.60 -22.67
C PRO A 150 15.32 -9.52 -23.37
N ASP A 151 15.38 -10.79 -23.01
CA ASP A 151 16.24 -11.80 -23.65
C ASP A 151 15.61 -12.43 -24.91
N GLY A 152 14.42 -11.97 -25.31
CA GLY A 152 13.67 -12.46 -26.47
C GLY A 152 12.84 -13.73 -26.19
N SER A 153 12.93 -14.31 -25.00
CA SER A 153 12.08 -15.43 -24.59
C SER A 153 10.67 -14.96 -24.22
N LEU A 154 9.72 -15.90 -24.06
CA LEU A 154 8.38 -15.57 -23.58
C LEU A 154 8.28 -15.83 -22.08
N MET A 155 7.69 -14.89 -21.34
CA MET A 155 7.27 -15.10 -19.96
C MET A 155 6.41 -16.35 -19.87
N GLU A 156 6.83 -17.29 -19.03
CA GLU A 156 6.06 -18.48 -18.69
C GLU A 156 5.22 -18.21 -17.44
N ILE A 157 3.93 -18.53 -17.52
CA ILE A 157 3.02 -18.51 -16.38
C ILE A 157 2.84 -19.95 -15.96
N THR A 158 3.41 -20.32 -14.81
CA THR A 158 3.41 -21.71 -14.33
C THR A 158 2.02 -22.19 -13.96
N LYS A 159 1.25 -21.36 -13.25
CA LYS A 159 -0.13 -21.69 -12.88
C LYS A 159 -0.95 -20.43 -12.64
N VAL A 160 -2.22 -20.49 -13.04
CA VAL A 160 -3.24 -19.48 -12.75
C VAL A 160 -4.19 -20.07 -11.72
N TYR A 161 -4.45 -19.31 -10.66
CA TYR A 161 -5.41 -19.65 -9.62
C TYR A 161 -6.63 -18.72 -9.72
N PRO A 162 -7.85 -19.26 -9.66
CA PRO A 162 -9.02 -18.44 -9.42
C PRO A 162 -8.88 -17.80 -8.02
N LEU A 163 -9.13 -16.49 -7.91
CA LEU A 163 -8.99 -15.78 -6.65
C LEU A 163 -10.08 -14.72 -6.52
N ASP A 164 -10.75 -14.67 -5.37
CA ASP A 164 -11.51 -13.51 -4.94
C ASP A 164 -11.04 -13.08 -3.56
N ALA A 165 -10.21 -12.03 -3.53
CA ALA A 165 -9.54 -11.56 -2.33
C ALA A 165 -10.48 -10.81 -1.35
N VAL A 166 -11.76 -10.66 -1.68
CA VAL A 166 -12.76 -10.11 -0.76
C VAL A 166 -13.17 -11.16 0.29
N PHE A 167 -12.97 -12.45 0.00
CA PHE A 167 -13.41 -13.55 0.87
C PHE A 167 -12.22 -14.35 1.39
N ASP A 168 -12.02 -14.31 2.71
CA ASP A 168 -10.95 -15.05 3.37
C ASP A 168 -11.24 -16.56 3.38
N ASN A 169 -12.47 -16.94 3.75
CA ASN A 169 -12.92 -18.32 3.84
C ASN A 169 -14.23 -18.53 3.06
N TYR A 170 -14.54 -19.79 2.75
CA TYR A 170 -15.75 -20.14 1.99
C TYR A 170 -17.03 -19.85 2.78
N GLU A 171 -16.99 -19.92 4.12
CA GLU A 171 -18.09 -19.51 4.98
C GLU A 171 -18.44 -18.01 4.89
N ASP A 172 -17.49 -17.16 4.50
CA ASP A 172 -17.69 -15.71 4.37
C ASP A 172 -18.41 -15.34 3.05
N VAL A 173 -18.57 -16.31 2.15
CA VAL A 173 -19.18 -16.09 0.84
C VAL A 173 -20.70 -16.07 0.96
N PRO A 174 -21.38 -14.98 0.57
CA PRO A 174 -22.83 -14.95 0.56
C PRO A 174 -23.42 -15.82 -0.57
N GLU A 175 -24.64 -16.32 -0.35
CA GLU A 175 -25.27 -17.34 -1.21
C GLU A 175 -25.52 -16.87 -2.65
N ASP A 176 -25.72 -15.58 -2.86
CA ASP A 176 -25.85 -14.96 -4.18
C ASP A 176 -24.56 -15.08 -5.01
N ILE A 177 -23.40 -15.02 -4.36
CA ILE A 177 -22.09 -15.23 -5.01
C ILE A 177 -21.86 -16.72 -5.27
N LYS A 178 -22.18 -17.61 -4.33
CA LYS A 178 -22.04 -19.07 -4.52
C LYS A 178 -22.86 -19.59 -5.70
N THR A 179 -24.07 -19.05 -5.86
CA THR A 179 -24.98 -19.43 -6.94
C THR A 179 -24.72 -18.68 -8.26
N ASN A 180 -23.80 -17.72 -8.26
CA ASN A 180 -23.44 -16.96 -9.46
C ASN A 180 -22.77 -17.86 -10.50
N LYS A 181 -23.26 -17.83 -11.74
CA LYS A 181 -22.74 -18.63 -12.86
C LYS A 181 -21.24 -18.42 -13.12
N ARG A 182 -20.70 -17.24 -12.80
CA ARG A 182 -19.27 -16.93 -12.96
C ARG A 182 -18.40 -17.67 -11.95
N TYR A 183 -18.93 -17.95 -10.74
CA TYR A 183 -18.22 -18.66 -9.68
C TYR A 183 -18.51 -20.16 -9.71
N ALA A 184 -19.69 -20.57 -10.20
CA ALA A 184 -20.11 -21.98 -10.25
C ALA A 184 -19.15 -22.90 -11.03
N GLY A 185 -18.39 -22.36 -11.99
CA GLY A 185 -17.41 -23.11 -12.78
C GLY A 185 -16.01 -23.22 -12.15
N SER A 186 -15.80 -22.64 -10.97
CA SER A 186 -14.51 -22.60 -10.29
C SER A 186 -14.66 -23.01 -8.83
N SER A 187 -13.62 -23.64 -8.28
CA SER A 187 -13.53 -24.01 -6.86
C SER A 187 -12.21 -23.49 -6.29
N LYS A 188 -12.08 -23.52 -4.96
CA LYS A 188 -10.86 -23.14 -4.25
C LYS A 188 -10.36 -21.73 -4.59
N TRP A 189 -11.24 -20.75 -4.48
CA TRP A 189 -10.96 -19.37 -4.93
C TRP A 189 -10.94 -18.34 -3.80
N THR A 190 -11.29 -18.73 -2.58
CA THR A 190 -11.10 -17.87 -1.40
C THR A 190 -9.62 -17.77 -1.04
N VAL A 191 -9.23 -16.73 -0.30
CA VAL A 191 -7.81 -16.49 0.04
C VAL A 191 -7.18 -17.71 0.72
N LYS A 192 -7.88 -18.32 1.68
CA LYS A 192 -7.40 -19.52 2.38
C LYS A 192 -7.24 -20.71 1.45
N GLU A 193 -8.24 -21.02 0.63
CA GLU A 193 -8.20 -22.17 -0.28
C GLU A 193 -7.11 -22.03 -1.35
N VAL A 194 -6.89 -20.82 -1.86
CA VAL A 194 -5.79 -20.53 -2.80
C VAL A 194 -4.44 -20.70 -2.11
N ALA A 195 -4.28 -20.18 -0.88
CA ALA A 195 -3.05 -20.37 -0.11
C ALA A 195 -2.76 -21.86 0.17
N GLU A 196 -3.80 -22.64 0.51
CA GLU A 196 -3.69 -24.09 0.69
C GLU A 196 -3.35 -24.80 -0.62
N SER A 197 -3.95 -24.41 -1.75
CA SER A 197 -3.65 -24.97 -3.07
C SER A 197 -2.22 -24.68 -3.51
N VAL A 198 -1.73 -23.44 -3.33
CA VAL A 198 -0.33 -23.08 -3.61
C VAL A 198 0.62 -23.89 -2.73
N LYS A 199 0.28 -24.10 -1.46
CA LYS A 199 1.07 -24.94 -0.56
C LYS A 199 1.09 -26.40 -0.98
N GLU A 200 -0.04 -26.94 -1.45
CA GLU A 200 -0.15 -28.31 -1.94
C GLU A 200 0.66 -28.51 -3.24
N ASP A 201 0.52 -27.59 -4.20
CA ASP A 201 1.15 -27.68 -5.51
C ASP A 201 2.67 -27.43 -5.45
N PHE A 202 3.09 -26.48 -4.61
CA PHE A 202 4.42 -25.86 -4.71
C PHE A 202 5.17 -25.78 -3.37
N GLY A 203 4.51 -26.09 -2.25
CA GLY A 203 5.07 -26.01 -0.90
C GLY A 203 5.15 -24.58 -0.35
N SER A 204 5.92 -23.72 -1.00
CA SER A 204 6.17 -22.34 -0.57
C SER A 204 6.33 -21.37 -1.73
N ILE A 205 6.15 -20.09 -1.40
CA ILE A 205 6.48 -18.94 -2.25
C ILE A 205 7.51 -18.06 -1.53
N ASP A 206 8.28 -17.29 -2.29
CA ASP A 206 9.25 -16.32 -1.77
C ASP A 206 8.73 -14.88 -1.87
N ILE A 207 7.89 -14.60 -2.86
CA ILE A 207 7.42 -13.25 -3.19
C ILE A 207 5.89 -13.27 -3.28
N LEU A 208 5.24 -12.31 -2.61
CA LEU A 208 3.80 -12.09 -2.69
C LEU A 208 3.56 -10.65 -3.19
N VAL A 209 2.90 -10.53 -4.33
CA VAL A 209 2.53 -9.24 -4.92
C VAL A 209 1.01 -9.08 -4.86
N HIS A 210 0.57 -7.92 -4.40
CA HIS A 210 -0.83 -7.51 -4.40
C HIS A 210 -0.98 -6.34 -5.36
N SER A 211 -1.64 -6.62 -6.48
CA SER A 211 -1.90 -5.68 -7.56
C SER A 211 -3.40 -5.66 -7.90
N LEU A 212 -4.25 -5.69 -6.87
CA LEU A 212 -5.69 -5.57 -7.02
C LEU A 212 -6.23 -4.41 -6.17
N ALA A 213 -7.32 -3.83 -6.64
CA ALA A 213 -8.09 -2.83 -5.91
C ALA A 213 -9.48 -2.78 -6.54
N ASN A 214 -10.50 -2.59 -5.73
CA ASN A 214 -11.86 -2.45 -6.23
C ASN A 214 -12.65 -1.49 -5.34
N GLY A 215 -13.26 -0.48 -5.95
CA GLY A 215 -14.09 0.51 -5.27
C GLY A 215 -15.41 0.66 -6.02
N PRO A 216 -16.53 0.10 -5.54
CA PRO A 216 -17.79 0.09 -6.29
C PRO A 216 -18.38 1.50 -6.51
N GLU A 217 -17.94 2.47 -5.71
CA GLU A 217 -18.40 3.87 -5.76
C GLU A 217 -17.25 4.85 -6.08
N VAL A 218 -16.18 4.38 -6.73
CA VAL A 218 -14.94 5.19 -6.97
C VAL A 218 -15.20 6.54 -7.64
N THR A 219 -16.24 6.65 -8.46
CA THR A 219 -16.61 7.89 -9.15
C THR A 219 -17.35 8.89 -8.25
N LYS A 220 -17.85 8.47 -7.09
CA LYS A 220 -18.57 9.36 -6.17
C LYS A 220 -17.61 10.13 -5.27
N PRO A 221 -17.84 11.44 -5.05
CA PRO A 221 -17.15 12.19 -4.01
C PRO A 221 -17.28 11.50 -2.65
N LEU A 222 -16.26 11.64 -1.79
CA LEU A 222 -16.26 10.96 -0.47
C LEU A 222 -17.49 11.32 0.40
N LEU A 223 -18.03 12.53 0.26
CA LEU A 223 -19.23 12.98 0.95
C LEU A 223 -20.50 12.24 0.54
N GLU A 224 -20.52 11.64 -0.65
CA GLU A 224 -21.66 10.91 -1.22
C GLU A 224 -21.45 9.39 -1.21
N THR A 225 -20.26 8.96 -0.81
CA THR A 225 -19.91 7.54 -0.70
C THR A 225 -20.70 6.88 0.42
N SER A 226 -21.40 5.79 0.09
CA SER A 226 -22.09 5.02 1.12
C SER A 226 -21.09 4.29 2.04
N ARG A 227 -21.52 3.95 3.26
CA ARG A 227 -20.72 3.13 4.17
C ARG A 227 -20.30 1.80 3.54
N ASN A 228 -21.21 1.18 2.77
CA ASN A 228 -20.95 -0.11 2.12
C ASN A 228 -19.88 0.03 1.03
N GLY A 229 -19.97 1.07 0.20
CA GLY A 229 -18.98 1.33 -0.84
C GLY A 229 -17.60 1.63 -0.26
N TYR A 230 -17.55 2.42 0.82
CA TYR A 230 -16.32 2.75 1.54
C TYR A 230 -15.64 1.51 2.14
N LEU A 231 -16.40 0.64 2.83
CA LEU A 231 -15.85 -0.58 3.41
C LEU A 231 -15.40 -1.58 2.35
N ALA A 232 -16.12 -1.70 1.24
CA ALA A 232 -15.71 -2.56 0.13
C ALA A 232 -14.35 -2.14 -0.44
N ALA A 233 -14.11 -0.83 -0.60
CA ALA A 233 -12.82 -0.29 -1.06
C ALA A 233 -11.67 -0.61 -0.11
N LEU A 234 -11.92 -0.49 1.20
CA LEU A 234 -10.97 -0.85 2.25
C LEU A 234 -10.65 -2.35 2.25
N SER A 235 -11.66 -3.21 2.24
CA SER A 235 -11.49 -4.66 2.32
C SER A 235 -10.65 -5.22 1.17
N ALA A 236 -10.86 -4.73 -0.05
CA ALA A 236 -10.11 -5.19 -1.22
C ALA A 236 -8.62 -4.81 -1.20
N SER A 237 -8.20 -3.86 -0.35
CA SER A 237 -6.87 -3.24 -0.42
C SER A 237 -5.90 -3.68 0.69
N SER A 238 -6.11 -4.82 1.36
CA SER A 238 -5.32 -5.23 2.53
C SER A 238 -4.36 -6.43 2.30
N GLY A 239 -3.25 -6.46 3.04
CA GLY A 239 -2.40 -7.64 3.27
C GLY A 239 -1.48 -8.12 2.12
N SER A 240 -0.25 -7.58 2.01
CA SER A 240 0.78 -8.08 1.09
C SER A 240 2.22 -7.79 1.54
N SER A 241 3.21 -8.44 0.93
CA SER A 241 4.63 -8.07 1.08
C SER A 241 5.10 -7.05 0.03
N LEU A 242 4.49 -7.02 -1.16
CA LEU A 242 4.65 -5.93 -2.12
C LEU A 242 3.26 -5.50 -2.63
N SER A 243 2.92 -4.22 -2.50
CA SER A 243 1.62 -3.69 -2.89
C SER A 243 1.73 -2.41 -3.72
N LEU A 244 0.61 -2.00 -4.34
CA LEU A 244 0.52 -0.75 -5.09
C LEU A 244 -0.41 0.24 -4.40
N THR A 245 0.12 1.43 -4.13
CA THR A 245 -0.60 2.58 -3.56
C THR A 245 -0.67 3.74 -4.55
N TYR A 246 -1.29 4.84 -4.15
CA TYR A 246 -1.42 6.04 -4.97
C TYR A 246 -1.45 7.29 -4.09
N ILE A 247 -0.86 8.38 -4.57
CA ILE A 247 -0.64 9.65 -3.83
C ILE A 247 -1.93 10.27 -3.26
N ALA A 248 -3.11 9.85 -3.71
CA ALA A 248 -4.38 10.24 -3.11
C ALA A 248 -4.55 9.82 -1.63
N SER A 249 -3.67 8.94 -1.12
CA SER A 249 -3.55 8.62 0.32
C SER A 249 -3.03 9.80 1.15
N GLU A 250 -2.07 10.56 0.61
CA GLU A 250 -1.36 11.64 1.30
C GLU A 250 -1.81 13.03 0.84
N ARG A 251 -2.33 13.14 -0.39
CA ARG A 251 -2.77 14.40 -1.00
C ARG A 251 -4.22 14.32 -1.49
N ILE A 252 -4.88 15.46 -1.52
CA ILE A 252 -6.26 15.55 -2.00
C ILE A 252 -6.25 15.48 -3.53
N ILE A 253 -6.78 14.38 -4.09
CA ILE A 253 -6.95 14.20 -5.53
C ILE A 253 -8.45 14.09 -5.84
N PRO A 254 -9.10 15.16 -6.34
CA PRO A 254 -10.48 15.11 -6.76
C PRO A 254 -10.72 14.04 -7.83
N GLY A 255 -11.86 13.35 -7.78
CA GLY A 255 -12.19 12.24 -8.67
C GLY A 255 -11.69 10.86 -8.21
N TYR A 256 -10.78 10.79 -7.23
CA TYR A 256 -10.36 9.53 -6.60
C TYR A 256 -11.25 9.19 -5.39
N GLY A 257 -12.53 8.97 -5.68
CA GLY A 257 -13.62 8.89 -4.71
C GLY A 257 -13.90 7.48 -4.17
N GLY A 258 -15.13 7.26 -3.69
CA GLY A 258 -15.59 5.93 -3.24
C GLY A 258 -14.84 5.33 -2.04
N GLY A 259 -14.06 6.14 -1.32
CA GLY A 259 -13.20 5.66 -0.23
C GLY A 259 -11.85 5.11 -0.69
N MET A 260 -11.52 5.18 -1.98
CA MET A 260 -10.25 4.65 -2.50
C MET A 260 -9.03 5.36 -1.93
N SER A 261 -9.07 6.69 -1.76
CA SER A 261 -8.00 7.44 -1.07
C SER A 261 -7.76 6.91 0.34
N SER A 262 -8.82 6.67 1.10
CA SER A 262 -8.76 6.10 2.44
C SER A 262 -8.23 4.66 2.44
N ALA A 263 -8.60 3.86 1.44
CA ALA A 263 -8.07 2.51 1.28
C ALA A 263 -6.56 2.50 1.00
N LYS A 264 -6.06 3.44 0.20
CA LYS A 264 -4.62 3.60 -0.04
C LYS A 264 -3.87 4.08 1.20
N ALA A 265 -4.42 5.02 1.96
CA ALA A 265 -3.84 5.45 3.24
C ALA A 265 -3.77 4.31 4.26
N ALA A 266 -4.82 3.46 4.34
CA ALA A 266 -4.81 2.27 5.18
C ALA A 266 -3.73 1.28 4.75
N LEU A 267 -3.63 0.98 3.44
CA LEU A 267 -2.61 0.08 2.89
C LEU A 267 -1.17 0.53 3.22
N GLU A 268 -0.88 1.83 3.13
CA GLU A 268 0.44 2.37 3.50
C GLU A 268 0.72 2.28 5.00
N SER A 269 -0.30 2.50 5.82
CA SER A 269 -0.20 2.29 7.27
C SER A 269 0.06 0.83 7.61
N ASP A 270 -0.72 -0.07 7.04
CA ASP A 270 -0.59 -1.51 7.24
C ASP A 270 0.76 -2.02 6.73
N THR A 271 1.30 -1.45 5.64
CA THR A 271 2.65 -1.76 5.14
C THR A 271 3.71 -1.56 6.23
N ARG A 272 3.64 -0.46 6.99
CA ARG A 272 4.58 -0.17 8.09
C ARG A 272 4.40 -1.11 9.26
N VAL A 273 3.15 -1.37 9.65
CA VAL A 273 2.83 -2.28 10.76
C VAL A 273 3.24 -3.71 10.43
N LEU A 274 2.86 -4.22 9.26
CA LEU A 274 3.20 -5.57 8.80
C LEU A 274 4.70 -5.74 8.57
N ALA A 275 5.42 -4.71 8.12
CA ALA A 275 6.88 -4.76 8.05
C ALA A 275 7.52 -5.05 9.41
N PHE A 276 6.99 -4.44 10.48
CA PHE A 276 7.45 -4.73 11.83
C PHE A 276 7.04 -6.15 12.27
N GLU A 277 5.77 -6.51 12.16
CA GLU A 277 5.25 -7.79 12.64
C GLU A 277 5.84 -8.99 11.88
N ALA A 278 5.76 -8.97 10.55
CA ALA A 278 6.26 -10.02 9.67
C ALA A 278 7.79 -10.07 9.66
N GLY A 279 8.46 -8.91 9.73
CA GLY A 279 9.92 -8.81 9.84
C GLY A 279 10.45 -9.43 11.13
N ARG A 280 9.81 -9.16 12.27
CA ARG A 280 10.21 -9.75 13.56
C ARG A 280 9.90 -11.24 13.65
N LYS A 281 8.74 -11.68 13.17
CA LYS A 281 8.25 -13.06 13.30
C LYS A 281 8.83 -14.02 12.27
N ARG A 282 9.01 -13.57 11.03
CA ARG A 282 9.32 -14.43 9.87
C ARG A 282 10.45 -13.91 8.98
N LYS A 283 11.09 -12.78 9.32
CA LYS A 283 12.13 -12.13 8.50
C LYS A 283 11.63 -11.78 7.07
N ILE A 284 10.34 -11.46 6.95
CA ILE A 284 9.71 -11.03 5.70
C ILE A 284 9.75 -9.50 5.60
N ARG A 285 10.12 -8.98 4.43
CA ARG A 285 10.07 -7.54 4.12
C ARG A 285 8.71 -7.20 3.51
N VAL A 286 8.21 -6.00 3.80
CA VAL A 286 6.89 -5.52 3.34
C VAL A 286 7.02 -4.09 2.83
N ASN A 287 6.73 -3.81 1.55
CA ASN A 287 6.89 -2.50 0.91
C ASN A 287 5.71 -2.18 -0.04
N THR A 288 5.54 -0.91 -0.43
CA THR A 288 4.51 -0.48 -1.39
C THR A 288 5.05 0.53 -2.41
N ILE A 289 4.44 0.62 -3.60
CA ILE A 289 4.90 1.45 -4.75
C ILE A 289 3.79 2.38 -5.27
N SER A 290 4.14 3.61 -5.71
CA SER A 290 3.31 4.56 -6.49
C SER A 290 3.94 4.79 -7.88
N ALA A 291 3.20 5.02 -8.99
CA ALA A 291 3.52 4.37 -10.28
C ALA A 291 3.77 5.21 -11.59
N GLU A 292 4.63 4.66 -12.48
CA GLU A 292 4.69 4.66 -13.97
C GLU A 292 5.66 3.53 -14.48
N GLU A 293 6.85 3.34 -13.87
CA GLU A 293 7.84 2.26 -14.20
C GLU A 293 7.89 1.12 -13.16
N VAL A 294 6.72 0.65 -12.72
CA VAL A 294 6.53 -0.14 -11.48
C VAL A 294 7.24 -1.50 -11.48
N GLY A 295 7.32 -2.19 -12.61
CA GLY A 295 7.79 -3.57 -12.67
C GLY A 295 9.25 -3.75 -12.21
N ASN A 296 10.15 -2.87 -12.69
CA ASN A 296 11.57 -2.90 -12.33
C ASN A 296 11.79 -2.56 -10.86
N ALA A 297 11.07 -1.56 -10.35
CA ALA A 297 11.10 -1.20 -8.94
C ALA A 297 10.62 -2.35 -8.04
N ALA A 298 9.55 -3.05 -8.46
CA ALA A 298 9.06 -4.22 -7.74
C ALA A 298 10.10 -5.36 -7.73
N ALA A 299 10.71 -5.67 -8.87
CA ALA A 299 11.76 -6.68 -8.96
C ALA A 299 12.96 -6.35 -8.05
N PHE A 300 13.41 -5.09 -8.05
CA PHE A 300 14.46 -4.62 -7.14
C PHE A 300 14.05 -4.80 -5.67
N LEU A 301 12.87 -4.30 -5.29
CA LEU A 301 12.36 -4.39 -3.92
C LEU A 301 12.14 -5.83 -3.47
N SER A 302 11.82 -6.76 -4.36
CA SER A 302 11.69 -8.19 -4.04
C SER A 302 13.04 -8.90 -3.93
N SER A 303 14.12 -8.35 -4.48
CA SER A 303 15.43 -8.98 -4.54
C SER A 303 16.23 -8.91 -3.22
N PRO A 304 17.28 -9.75 -3.07
CA PRO A 304 18.23 -9.63 -1.96
C PRO A 304 18.97 -8.28 -1.90
N LEU A 305 19.06 -7.55 -3.02
CA LEU A 305 19.71 -6.23 -3.07
C LEU A 305 18.97 -5.20 -2.20
N ALA A 306 17.66 -5.38 -2.01
CA ALA A 306 16.83 -4.57 -1.13
C ALA A 306 16.67 -5.17 0.28
N SER A 307 17.61 -6.02 0.73
CA SER A 307 17.53 -6.71 2.03
C SER A 307 17.40 -5.78 3.25
N ALA A 308 17.90 -4.54 3.15
CA ALA A 308 17.79 -3.53 4.19
C ALA A 308 16.57 -2.59 4.04
N ILE A 309 15.69 -2.83 3.05
CA ILE A 309 14.54 -1.98 2.73
C ILE A 309 13.24 -2.70 3.07
N THR A 310 12.56 -2.21 4.10
CA THR A 310 11.23 -2.70 4.52
C THR A 310 10.42 -1.56 5.15
N GLY A 311 9.09 -1.63 5.05
CA GLY A 311 8.16 -0.66 5.60
C GLY A 311 8.15 0.67 4.85
N THR A 312 8.58 0.70 3.59
CA THR A 312 8.68 1.94 2.80
C THR A 312 7.56 2.08 1.76
N VAL A 313 7.21 3.33 1.47
CA VAL A 313 6.45 3.76 0.30
C VAL A 313 7.46 4.29 -0.72
N LEU A 314 7.69 3.53 -1.79
CA LEU A 314 8.58 3.95 -2.87
C LEU A 314 7.77 4.65 -3.96
N TYR A 315 8.05 5.94 -4.15
CA TYR A 315 7.49 6.71 -5.25
C TYR A 315 8.25 6.42 -6.55
N VAL A 316 7.52 6.00 -7.56
CA VAL A 316 7.97 5.73 -8.94
C VAL A 316 7.01 6.49 -9.87
N ASP A 317 6.97 7.81 -9.75
CA ASP A 317 5.96 8.70 -10.36
C ASP A 317 6.61 9.89 -11.09
N ASN A 318 7.81 9.68 -11.63
CA ASN A 318 8.65 10.72 -12.25
C ASN A 318 8.92 11.94 -11.35
N GLY A 319 8.83 11.77 -10.02
CA GLY A 319 9.06 12.85 -9.06
C GLY A 319 7.87 13.80 -8.89
N LEU A 320 6.69 13.48 -9.42
CA LEU A 320 5.50 14.32 -9.30
C LEU A 320 5.13 14.58 -7.83
N ASN A 321 5.28 13.60 -6.94
CA ASN A 321 5.07 13.79 -5.51
C ASN A 321 5.92 14.92 -4.91
N ALA A 322 7.09 15.23 -5.46
CA ALA A 322 7.99 16.25 -4.92
C ALA A 322 7.55 17.67 -5.31
N MET A 323 6.69 17.80 -6.34
CA MET A 323 6.23 19.09 -6.83
C MET A 323 5.26 19.75 -5.86
N GLY A 324 5.47 21.05 -5.60
CA GLY A 324 4.61 21.86 -4.73
C GLY A 324 3.52 22.62 -5.46
N VAL A 325 3.64 22.82 -6.77
CA VAL A 325 2.70 23.57 -7.62
C VAL A 325 2.57 22.92 -9.01
N GLY A 326 1.41 23.08 -9.65
CA GLY A 326 1.21 22.76 -11.05
C GLY A 326 1.89 23.80 -11.93
N VAL A 327 2.93 23.40 -12.68
CA VAL A 327 3.72 24.29 -13.54
C VAL A 327 2.92 24.87 -14.71
N ASP A 328 1.78 24.25 -15.04
CA ASP A 328 0.81 24.65 -16.06
C ASP A 328 -0.26 25.62 -15.55
N SER A 329 -0.22 26.00 -14.26
CA SER A 329 -1.18 26.96 -13.71
C SER A 329 -1.12 28.29 -14.48
N PRO A 330 -2.28 28.87 -14.87
CA PRO A 330 -2.33 30.14 -15.59
C PRO A 330 -1.62 31.31 -14.87
N ILE A 331 -1.44 31.22 -13.55
CA ILE A 331 -0.71 32.21 -12.74
C ILE A 331 0.77 32.30 -13.15
N PHE A 332 1.35 31.21 -13.65
CA PHE A 332 2.75 31.17 -14.10
C PHE A 332 2.96 31.60 -15.55
N LYS A 333 1.88 31.85 -16.32
CA LYS A 333 1.97 32.14 -17.76
C LYS A 333 2.80 33.38 -18.09
N ASP A 334 2.71 34.39 -17.24
CA ASP A 334 3.39 35.68 -17.41
C ASP A 334 4.65 35.80 -16.54
N LEU A 335 5.02 34.74 -15.81
CA LEU A 335 6.27 34.70 -15.05
C LEU A 335 7.42 34.32 -15.99
N ASP A 336 8.52 35.07 -15.92
CA ASP A 336 9.74 34.83 -16.70
C ASP A 336 10.53 33.63 -16.13
N LEU A 337 9.86 32.48 -16.10
CA LEU A 337 10.47 31.21 -15.74
C LEU A 337 11.34 30.74 -16.91
N PRO A 338 12.53 30.16 -16.64
CA PRO A 338 13.36 29.58 -17.70
C PRO A 338 12.53 28.56 -18.49
N LYS A 339 12.18 28.92 -19.72
CA LYS A 339 11.52 27.98 -20.63
C LYS A 339 12.57 26.96 -21.05
N GLU A 340 12.21 25.68 -20.99
CA GLU A 340 13.09 24.58 -21.41
C GLU A 340 13.61 24.85 -22.82
N GLN A 341 14.94 24.93 -22.96
CA GLN A 341 15.62 24.72 -24.23
C GLN A 341 15.77 23.21 -24.38
N HIS A 342 14.77 22.55 -24.96
CA HIS A 342 14.85 21.17 -25.42
C HIS A 342 14.66 21.11 -26.94
#